data_AF-A0A356TM63-F1
#
_entry.id   AF-A0A356TM63-F1
#
_cell.length_a   1.000
_cell.length_b   1.000
_cell.length_c   1.000
_cell.angle_alpha   90.00
_cell.angle_beta   90.00
_cell.angle_gamma   90.00
#
_symmetry.space_group_name_H-M   'P 1'
#
loop_
_entity.id
_entity.type
_entity.pdbx_description
1 polymer ?
#
loop_
_entity_poly.entity_id
_entity_poly.type
_entity_poly.pdbx_seq_one_letter_code
_entity_poly.pdbx_strand_id
1 'polypeptide(L)'
;LCHVEKGEVSEAISHFKKGLYADTKTDREELGLYFELGNAYELLHDPKEALYYYQKVQKRDPGFRDVERRIQNLASPSAPTALAPAEQDDIDRAFDDLMGED
;
A
#
# COMPACT_ATOMS: atom_id res chain seq x y z
N LEU A 1 6.74 24.72 3.15
CA LEU A 1 5.98 24.06 2.07
C LEU A 1 5.04 22.94 2.56
N CYS A 2 5.14 22.45 3.80
CA CYS A 2 4.70 21.08 4.16
C CYS A 2 3.21 20.84 4.52
N HIS A 3 2.30 21.81 4.39
CA HIS A 3 0.88 21.57 4.71
C HIS A 3 0.01 21.27 3.48
N VAL A 4 0.34 21.88 2.34
CA VAL A 4 -0.42 21.71 1.10
C VAL A 4 -0.19 20.30 0.56
N GLU A 5 1.07 19.87 0.44
CA GLU A 5 1.42 18.52 -0.04
C GLU A 5 0.82 17.40 0.83
N LYS A 6 0.80 17.55 2.16
CA LYS A 6 0.17 16.54 3.05
C LYS A 6 -1.35 16.48 2.90
N GLY A 7 -1.99 17.62 2.67
CA GLY A 7 -3.43 17.69 2.40
C GLY A 7 -3.78 16.99 1.09
N GLU A 8 -2.99 17.24 0.04
CA GLU A 8 -3.16 16.64 -1.28
C GLU A 8 -2.94 15.12 -1.26
N VAL A 9 -1.92 14.64 -0.53
CA VAL A 9 -1.64 13.20 -0.40
C VAL A 9 -2.77 12.48 0.33
N SER A 10 -3.37 13.10 1.35
CA SER A 10 -4.52 12.52 2.07
C SER A 10 -5.75 12.41 1.17
N GLU A 11 -5.99 13.42 0.33
CA GLU A 11 -7.04 13.36 -0.70
C GLU A 11 -6.77 12.25 -1.72
N ALA A 12 -5.53 12.11 -2.18
CA ALA A 12 -5.12 11.05 -3.11
C ALA A 12 -5.42 9.66 -2.55
N ILE A 13 -5.12 9.40 -1.27
CA ILE A 13 -5.47 8.12 -0.60
C ILE A 13 -6.97 7.86 -0.64
N SER A 14 -7.79 8.88 -0.38
CA SER A 14 -9.26 8.76 -0.46
C SER A 14 -9.72 8.42 -1.88
N HIS A 15 -9.11 9.06 -2.89
CA HIS A 15 -9.37 8.76 -4.30
C HIS A 15 -8.98 7.35 -4.69
N PHE A 16 -7.80 6.86 -4.26
CA PHE A 16 -7.37 5.49 -4.54
C PHE A 16 -8.27 4.45 -3.86
N LYS A 17 -8.67 4.70 -2.61
CA LYS A 17 -9.65 3.84 -1.91
C LYS A 17 -10.98 3.79 -2.65
N LYS A 18 -11.51 4.92 -3.13
CA LYS A 18 -12.71 4.93 -3.98
C LYS A 18 -12.53 4.12 -5.26
N GLY A 19 -11.35 4.17 -5.87
CA GLY A 19 -11.00 3.32 -7.02
C GLY A 19 -11.03 1.83 -6.68
N LEU A 20 -10.62 1.44 -5.48
CA LEU A 20 -10.72 0.05 -4.99
C LEU A 20 -12.17 -0.38 -4.78
N TYR A 21 -13.07 0.53 -4.44
CA TYR A 21 -14.51 0.26 -4.36
C TYR A 21 -15.22 0.26 -5.72
N ALA A 22 -14.51 0.53 -6.82
CA ALA A 22 -15.10 0.42 -8.15
C ALA A 22 -15.40 -1.06 -8.47
N ASP A 23 -16.62 -1.29 -8.96
CA ASP A 23 -17.17 -2.61 -9.29
C ASP A 23 -16.48 -3.25 -10.50
N THR A 24 -15.96 -2.42 -11.42
CA THR A 24 -15.30 -2.84 -12.66
C THR A 24 -13.82 -2.50 -12.62
N LYS A 25 -13.05 -3.14 -11.74
CA LYS A 25 -11.58 -3.05 -11.72
C LYS A 25 -10.98 -4.38 -12.11
N THR A 26 -9.92 -4.34 -12.91
CA THR A 26 -9.11 -5.53 -13.16
C THR A 26 -8.13 -5.74 -12.00
N ASP A 27 -7.69 -6.98 -11.78
CA ASP A 27 -6.66 -7.30 -10.78
C ASP A 27 -5.43 -6.41 -10.93
N ARG A 28 -5.06 -6.10 -12.17
CA ARG A 28 -3.93 -5.24 -12.50
C ARG A 28 -4.14 -3.78 -12.08
N GLU A 29 -5.35 -3.26 -12.22
CA GLU A 29 -5.70 -1.91 -11.75
C GLU A 29 -5.73 -1.86 -10.22
N GLU A 30 -6.26 -2.91 -9.59
CA GLU A 30 -6.27 -3.04 -8.14
C GLU A 30 -4.84 -3.02 -7.56
N LEU A 31 -3.93 -3.79 -8.15
CA LEU A 31 -2.50 -3.77 -7.80
C LEU A 31 -1.86 -2.41 -8.03
N GLY A 32 -2.25 -1.71 -9.10
CA GLY A 32 -1.86 -0.33 -9.35
C GLY A 32 -2.28 0.58 -8.19
N LEU A 33 -3.53 0.50 -7.76
CA LEU A 33 -4.08 1.31 -6.67
C LEU A 33 -3.37 1.03 -5.33
N TYR A 34 -3.07 -0.23 -5.01
CA TYR A 34 -2.28 -0.54 -3.81
C TYR A 34 -0.86 0.02 -3.88
N PHE A 35 -0.22 -0.03 -5.04
CA PHE A 35 1.10 0.56 -5.23
C PHE A 35 1.06 2.09 -5.05
N GLU A 36 0.05 2.77 -5.59
CA GLU A 36 -0.14 4.22 -5.40
C GLU A 36 -0.45 4.57 -3.94
N LEU A 37 -1.26 3.76 -3.23
CA LEU A 37 -1.48 3.90 -1.79
C LEU A 37 -0.16 3.80 -1.03
N GLY A 38 0.66 2.79 -1.32
CA GLY A 38 1.99 2.63 -0.74
C GLY A 38 2.86 3.89 -0.88
N ASN A 39 2.91 4.46 -2.09
CA ASN A 39 3.66 5.71 -2.34
C ASN A 39 3.08 6.90 -1.58
N ALA A 40 1.76 7.02 -1.51
CA ALA A 40 1.11 8.09 -0.77
C ALA A 40 1.48 8.03 0.73
N TYR A 41 1.49 6.83 1.32
CA TYR A 41 1.93 6.66 2.70
C TYR A 41 3.43 6.93 2.91
N GLU A 42 4.29 6.66 1.93
CA GLU A 42 5.70 7.11 1.97
C GLU A 42 5.79 8.64 2.05
N LEU A 43 4.97 9.36 1.26
CA LEU A 43 4.91 10.82 1.27
C LEU A 43 4.35 11.39 2.58
N LEU A 44 3.48 10.63 3.25
CA LEU A 44 3.00 10.98 4.60
C LEU A 44 4.03 10.73 5.70
N HIS A 45 5.19 10.14 5.37
CA HIS A 45 6.19 9.66 6.31
C HIS A 45 5.69 8.51 7.20
N ASP A 46 4.77 7.69 6.68
CA ASP A 46 4.24 6.49 7.33
C ASP A 46 4.73 5.22 6.60
N PRO A 47 6.01 4.82 6.80
CA PRO A 47 6.58 3.66 6.11
C PRO A 47 5.92 2.33 6.50
N LYS A 48 5.25 2.27 7.66
CA LYS A 48 4.52 1.09 8.13
C LYS A 48 3.33 0.76 7.23
N GLU A 49 2.47 1.74 6.98
CA GLU A 49 1.34 1.60 6.06
C GLU A 49 1.86 1.38 4.63
N ALA A 50 2.90 2.12 4.21
CA ALA A 50 3.48 1.93 2.87
C ALA A 50 3.94 0.49 2.62
N LEU A 51 4.69 -0.09 3.57
CA LEU A 51 5.12 -1.49 3.51
C LEU A 51 3.94 -2.46 3.43
N TYR A 52 2.87 -2.21 4.20
CA TYR A 52 1.68 -3.07 4.18
C TYR A 52 1.06 -3.16 2.79
N TYR A 53 0.82 -2.02 2.13
CA TYR A 53 0.23 -2.01 0.78
C TYR A 53 1.18 -2.59 -0.27
N TYR A 54 2.48 -2.30 -0.19
CA TYR A 54 3.45 -2.88 -1.12
C TYR A 54 3.58 -4.40 -0.96
N GLN A 55 3.55 -4.92 0.28
CA GLN A 55 3.58 -6.37 0.50
C GLN A 55 2.36 -7.06 -0.10
N LYS A 56 1.18 -6.44 -0.07
CA LYS A 56 0.00 -6.98 -0.77
C LYS A 56 0.20 -7.07 -2.27
N VAL A 57 0.75 -6.02 -2.88
CA VAL A 57 1.10 -6.03 -4.31
C VAL A 57 2.11 -7.13 -4.60
N GLN A 58 3.18 -7.24 -3.80
CA GLN A 58 4.21 -8.25 -3.98
C GLN A 58 3.69 -9.69 -3.83
N LYS A 59 2.77 -9.95 -2.88
CA LYS A 59 2.14 -11.27 -2.70
C LYS A 59 1.35 -11.70 -3.94
N ARG A 60 0.72 -10.76 -4.65
CA ARG A 60 -0.09 -11.01 -5.85
C ARG A 60 0.75 -11.03 -7.12
N ASP A 61 1.59 -10.02 -7.30
CA ASP A 61 2.52 -9.88 -8.42
C ASP A 61 3.85 -9.27 -7.92
N PRO A 62 4.86 -10.10 -7.65
CA PRO A 62 6.17 -9.63 -7.18
C PRO A 62 6.96 -8.87 -8.27
N GLY A 63 6.59 -9.03 -9.55
CA GLY A 63 7.17 -8.33 -10.69
C GLY A 63 6.46 -7.02 -11.01
N PHE A 64 5.47 -6.61 -10.22
CA PHE A 64 4.69 -5.41 -10.49
C PHE A 64 5.52 -4.15 -10.24
N ARG A 65 5.92 -3.50 -11.34
CA ARG A 65 6.72 -2.27 -11.36
C ARG A 65 8.06 -2.46 -10.62
N ASP A 66 8.20 -1.85 -9.46
CA ASP A 66 9.39 -1.90 -8.61
C ASP A 66 8.99 -2.14 -7.15
N VAL A 67 7.89 -2.88 -6.92
CA VAL A 67 7.36 -3.13 -5.57
C VAL A 67 8.41 -3.72 -4.62
N GLU A 68 9.20 -4.68 -5.11
CA GLU A 68 10.28 -5.29 -4.33
C GLU A 68 11.34 -4.25 -3.93
N ARG A 69 11.75 -3.38 -4.85
CA ARG A 69 12.72 -2.31 -4.55
C ARG A 69 12.13 -1.33 -3.53
N ARG A 70 10.85 -0.99 -3.62
CA ARG A 70 10.17 -0.10 -2.66
C ARG A 70 10.15 -0.70 -1.27
N ILE A 71 9.77 -1.98 -1.15
CA ILE A 71 9.78 -2.72 0.11
C ILE A 71 11.20 -2.77 0.66
N GLN A 72 12.19 -3.11 -0.14
CA GLN A 72 13.59 -3.15 0.30
C GLN A 72 14.09 -1.79 0.74
N ASN A 73 13.71 -0.70 0.06
CA ASN A 73 14.10 0.66 0.43
C ASN A 73 13.48 1.08 1.79
N LEU A 74 12.23 0.67 2.04
CA LEU A 74 11.53 0.93 3.29
C LEU A 74 11.95 0.01 4.44
N ALA A 75 12.30 -1.24 4.12
CA ALA A 75 12.70 -2.27 5.08
C ALA A 75 14.18 -2.21 5.41
N SER A 76 15.04 -1.68 4.52
CA SER A 76 16.46 -1.52 4.77
C SER A 76 16.69 -0.30 5.65
N PRO A 77 17.12 -0.48 6.92
CA PRO A 77 17.28 0.61 7.86
C PRO A 77 18.65 1.29 7.64
N SER A 78 18.84 1.94 6.50
CA SER A 78 19.81 3.05 6.45
C SER A 78 19.30 4.28 7.24
N ALA A 79 18.08 4.20 7.79
CA ALA A 79 17.64 4.95 8.95
C ALA A 79 17.18 3.96 10.05
N PRO A 80 17.65 4.09 11.32
CA PRO A 80 17.38 3.11 12.36
C PRO A 80 16.08 3.45 13.09
N THR A 81 14.96 2.82 12.74
CA THR A 81 13.78 2.81 13.62
C THR A 81 13.05 1.48 13.53
N ALA A 82 13.28 0.68 14.57
CA ALA A 82 12.34 -0.23 15.23
C ALA A 82 11.40 -1.08 14.36
N LEU A 83 11.83 -2.33 14.19
CA LEU A 83 10.97 -3.51 14.12
C LEU A 83 9.81 -3.41 15.12
N ALA A 84 8.59 -3.49 14.63
CA ALA A 84 7.45 -4.00 15.40
C ALA A 84 6.79 -5.10 14.57
N PRO A 85 6.51 -6.28 15.14
CA PRO A 85 5.72 -7.30 14.46
C PRO A 85 4.32 -6.74 14.25
N ALA A 86 3.91 -6.58 12.99
CA ALA A 86 2.59 -6.12 12.64
C ALA A 86 1.57 -7.19 13.05
N GLU A 87 0.54 -6.77 13.78
CA GLU A 87 -0.72 -7.51 13.95
C GLU A 87 -1.33 -7.72 12.54
N GLN A 88 -0.86 -8.76 11.87
CA GLN A 88 -1.13 -9.14 10.48
C GLN A 88 -2.36 -10.03 10.31
N ASP A 89 -3.13 -10.31 11.37
CA ASP A 89 -4.13 -11.39 11.33
C ASP A 89 -5.54 -10.92 10.95
N ASP A 90 -5.96 -9.72 11.38
CA ASP A 90 -7.36 -9.31 11.25
C ASP A 90 -7.70 -8.61 9.93
N ILE A 91 -6.78 -7.84 9.35
CA ILE A 91 -7.03 -7.19 8.06
C ILE A 91 -6.75 -8.13 6.88
N ASP A 92 -5.83 -9.09 7.01
CA ASP A 92 -5.63 -10.12 5.97
C ASP A 92 -6.90 -10.98 5.82
N ARG A 93 -7.60 -11.33 6.91
CA ARG A 93 -8.86 -12.09 6.84
C ARG A 93 -9.98 -11.34 6.12
N ALA A 94 -10.18 -10.05 6.43
CA ALA A 94 -11.24 -9.25 5.80
C ALA A 94 -10.98 -8.98 4.30
N PHE A 95 -9.75 -9.13 3.85
CA PHE A 95 -9.35 -8.88 2.47
C PHE A 95 -9.35 -10.14 1.61
N ASP A 96 -9.00 -11.29 2.20
CA ASP A 96 -9.07 -12.59 1.54
C ASP A 96 -10.52 -13.01 1.28
N ASP A 97 -11.43 -12.67 2.20
CA ASP A 97 -12.88 -12.88 2.06
C ASP A 97 -13.46 -12.04 0.89
N LEU A 98 -12.96 -10.83 0.66
CA LEU A 98 -13.37 -9.97 -0.48
C LEU A 98 -12.80 -10.45 -1.83
N MET A 99 -11.75 -11.27 -1.81
CA MET A 99 -11.04 -11.78 -2.98
C MET A 99 -11.40 -13.23 -3.31
N GLY A 100 -12.24 -13.86 -2.48
CA GLY A 100 -12.61 -15.28 -2.56
C GLY A 100 -14.08 -15.48 -2.92
N GLU A 101 -14.54 -14.88 -4.01
CA GLU A 101 -15.86 -15.19 -4.58
C GLU A 101 -15.70 -15.44 -6.10
N ASP A 102 -15.56 -16.72 -6.48
CA ASP A 102 -15.82 -17.24 -7.83
C ASP A 102 -17.34 -17.33 -8.10
#